data_AF-A0A1Y1UTH7-F1
#
_entry.id   AF-A0A1Y1UTH7-F1
#
_cell.length_a   1.000
_cell.length_b   1.000
_cell.length_c   1.000
_cell.angle_alpha   90.00
_cell.angle_beta   90.00
_cell.angle_gamma   90.00
#
_symmetry.space_group_name_H-M   'P 1'
#
loop_
_entity.id
_entity.type
_entity.pdbx_description
1 polymer ?
#
loop_
_entity_poly.entity_id
_entity_poly.type
_entity_poly.pdbx_seq_one_letter_code
_entity_poly.pdbx_strand_id
1 'polypeptide(L)'
;MSLKIISGDVTYMSWDNFFIKNSKLVLHIYNQLKNTYFTPLLEDVFRIFKYVQLSDIKVVMIGDMPYKNTRDISDIAFGTRNCDPPLLLESLYKNLEDTVALSKTKLFNIILFLYKD
;
A
#
# COMPACT_ATOMS: atom_id res chain seq x y z
N MET A 1 -34.80 -26.97 24.97
CA MET A 1 -33.41 -27.09 24.47
C MET A 1 -33.25 -26.07 23.35
N SER A 2 -32.73 -24.90 23.68
CA SER A 2 -32.66 -23.78 22.73
C SER A 2 -31.32 -23.83 22.01
N LEU A 3 -31.33 -23.96 20.69
CA LEU A 3 -30.13 -23.85 19.87
C LEU A 3 -29.59 -22.42 20.00
N LYS A 4 -28.44 -22.28 20.68
CA LYS A 4 -27.55 -21.13 20.49
C LYS A 4 -26.96 -21.29 19.09
N ILE A 5 -27.39 -20.45 18.15
CA ILE A 5 -26.61 -20.17 16.95
C ILE A 5 -25.31 -19.56 17.45
N ILE A 6 -24.26 -20.36 17.47
CA ILE A 6 -22.89 -19.84 17.59
C ILE A 6 -22.68 -19.13 16.26
N SER A 7 -22.92 -17.82 16.23
CA SER A 7 -22.41 -16.99 15.16
C SER A 7 -20.91 -17.21 15.17
N GLY A 8 -20.42 -17.99 14.20
CA GLY A 8 -18.98 -18.14 14.02
C GLY A 8 -18.40 -16.74 13.93
N ASP A 9 -17.43 -16.44 14.80
CA ASP A 9 -16.72 -15.18 14.77
C ASP A 9 -16.17 -14.98 13.36
N VAL A 10 -16.84 -14.15 12.56
CA VAL A 10 -16.26 -13.58 11.35
C VAL A 10 -15.17 -12.67 11.88
N THR A 11 -14.00 -13.25 12.11
CA THR A 11 -12.80 -12.49 12.47
C THR A 11 -12.50 -11.59 11.29
N TYR A 12 -12.92 -10.32 11.39
CA TYR A 12 -12.58 -9.31 10.42
C TYR A 12 -11.05 -9.36 10.22
N MET A 13 -10.62 -9.70 9.01
CA MET A 13 -9.20 -9.68 8.69
C MET A 13 -8.74 -8.23 8.82
N SER A 14 -7.80 -7.98 9.71
CA SER A 14 -7.15 -6.69 9.93
C SER A 14 -5.67 -6.80 9.59
N TRP A 15 -5.04 -5.66 9.32
CA TRP A 15 -3.59 -5.62 9.15
C TRP A 15 -2.85 -6.08 10.40
N ASP A 16 -3.36 -5.77 11.59
CA ASP A 16 -2.78 -6.26 12.86
C ASP A 16 -2.76 -7.79 12.91
N ASN A 17 -3.89 -8.43 12.58
CA ASN A 17 -3.98 -9.89 12.52
C ASN A 17 -3.00 -10.47 11.50
N PHE A 18 -2.84 -9.82 10.34
CA PHE A 18 -1.87 -10.21 9.33
C PHE A 18 -0.43 -10.11 9.86
N PHE A 19 -0.03 -8.97 10.46
CA PHE A 19 1.32 -8.76 10.94
C PHE A 19 1.67 -9.63 12.15
N ILE A 20 0.72 -9.89 13.05
CA ILE A 20 0.92 -10.81 14.19
C ILE A 20 1.21 -12.23 13.66
N LYS A 21 0.38 -12.73 12.75
CA LYS A 21 0.55 -14.05 12.13
C LYS A 21 1.86 -14.17 11.35
N ASN A 22 2.32 -13.07 10.74
CA ASN A 22 3.53 -13.01 9.93
C ASN A 22 4.71 -12.33 10.64
N SER A 23 4.71 -12.29 11.98
CA SER A 23 5.74 -11.58 12.78
C SER A 23 7.18 -12.02 12.48
N LYS A 24 7.40 -13.30 12.14
CA LYS A 24 8.71 -13.82 11.72
C LYS A 24 9.21 -13.17 10.42
N LEU A 25 8.32 -12.97 9.44
CA LEU A 25 8.64 -12.32 8.18
C LEU A 25 8.97 -10.84 8.40
N VAL A 26 8.15 -10.14 9.19
CA VAL A 26 8.40 -8.73 9.54
C VAL A 26 9.75 -8.56 10.24
N LEU A 27 10.05 -9.44 11.20
CA LEU A 27 11.34 -9.43 11.89
C LEU A 27 12.51 -9.75 10.95
N HIS A 28 12.32 -10.65 9.98
CA HIS A 28 13.32 -10.95 8.97
C HIS A 28 13.65 -9.72 8.12
N ILE A 29 12.62 -9.05 7.57
CA ILE A 29 12.77 -7.82 6.77
C ILE A 29 13.46 -6.73 7.60
N TYR A 30 13.00 -6.49 8.83
CA TYR A 30 13.64 -5.55 9.74
C TYR A 30 15.14 -5.82 9.93
N ASN A 31 15.51 -7.09 10.13
CA ASN A 31 16.90 -7.47 10.33
C ASN A 31 17.77 -7.30 9.07
N GLN A 32 17.19 -7.45 7.87
CA GLN A 32 17.89 -7.16 6.60
C GLN A 32 18.10 -5.66 6.39
N LEU A 33 17.12 -4.83 6.78
CA LEU A 33 17.13 -3.39 6.54
C LEU A 33 17.91 -2.60 7.59
N LYS A 34 17.86 -2.97 8.88
CA LYS A 34 18.35 -2.14 10.00
C LYS A 34 19.81 -1.66 9.91
N ASN A 35 20.66 -2.34 9.14
CA ASN A 35 22.09 -2.03 8.99
C ASN A 35 22.49 -1.74 7.53
N THR A 36 21.53 -1.46 6.65
CA THR A 36 21.77 -1.18 5.23
C THR A 36 21.35 0.25 4.89
N TYR A 37 21.89 0.78 3.77
CA TYR A 37 21.38 2.00 3.18
C TYR A 37 20.23 1.64 2.26
N PHE A 38 19.02 2.02 2.65
CA PHE A 38 17.81 1.80 1.87
C PHE A 38 16.91 3.04 1.94
N THR A 39 15.93 3.08 1.05
CA THR A 39 14.87 4.08 0.99
C THR A 39 13.54 3.34 0.82
N PRO A 40 12.42 3.78 1.42
CA PRO A 40 12.28 4.92 2.33
C PRO A 40 12.86 4.60 3.73
N LEU A 41 12.65 5.48 4.73
CA LEU A 41 13.08 5.21 6.10
C LEU A 41 12.41 3.93 6.65
N LEU A 42 13.04 3.26 7.61
CA LEU A 42 12.52 2.01 8.18
C LEU A 42 11.07 2.13 8.69
N GLU A 43 10.75 3.27 9.29
CA GLU A 43 9.42 3.60 9.81
C GLU A 43 8.36 3.89 8.73
N ASP A 44 8.79 4.08 7.49
CA ASP A 44 7.95 4.35 6.32
C ASP A 44 7.60 3.06 5.56
N VAL A 45 8.44 2.02 5.64
CA VAL A 45 8.31 0.76 4.85
C VAL A 45 6.92 0.12 4.95
N PHE A 46 6.32 0.11 6.15
CA PHE A 46 4.98 -0.45 6.38
C PHE A 46 3.93 0.62 6.73
N ARG A 47 4.24 1.90 6.51
CA ARG A 47 3.39 3.00 6.99
C ARG A 47 2.03 3.06 6.29
N ILE A 48 1.97 2.68 5.00
CA ILE A 48 0.72 2.67 4.23
C ILE A 48 -0.39 1.83 4.87
N PHE A 49 -0.04 0.73 5.55
CA PHE A 49 -0.99 -0.16 6.22
C PHE A 49 -1.67 0.50 7.43
N LYS A 50 -1.15 1.63 7.93
CA LYS A 50 -1.79 2.45 8.97
C LYS A 50 -2.92 3.32 8.41
N TYR A 51 -2.86 3.67 7.13
CA TYR A 51 -3.81 4.60 6.50
C TYR A 51 -4.93 3.90 5.73
N VAL A 52 -4.71 2.65 5.33
CA VAL A 52 -5.65 1.89 4.51
C VAL A 52 -6.14 0.69 5.29
N GLN A 53 -7.43 0.63 5.62
CA GLN A 53 -8.00 -0.56 6.26
C GLN A 53 -8.17 -1.67 5.22
N LEU A 54 -7.88 -2.92 5.59
CA LEU A 54 -7.95 -4.06 4.68
C LEU A 54 -9.34 -4.23 4.04
N SER A 55 -10.41 -3.89 4.78
CA SER A 55 -11.80 -3.94 4.29
C SER A 55 -12.13 -2.89 3.23
N ASP A 56 -11.35 -1.80 3.16
CA ASP A 56 -11.63 -0.67 2.26
C ASP A 56 -10.93 -0.83 0.90
N ILE A 57 -10.07 -1.85 0.77
CA ILE A 57 -9.24 -2.06 -0.43
C ILE A 57 -10.08 -2.65 -1.55
N LYS A 58 -10.07 -1.95 -2.68
CA LYS A 58 -10.74 -2.39 -3.93
C LYS A 58 -9.75 -2.70 -5.03
N VAL A 59 -8.65 -1.96 -5.08
CA VAL A 59 -7.62 -2.07 -6.11
C VAL A 59 -6.25 -2.04 -5.44
N VAL A 60 -5.34 -2.88 -5.93
CA VAL A 60 -3.93 -2.91 -5.53
C VAL A 60 -3.09 -2.62 -6.76
N MET A 61 -2.24 -1.60 -6.68
CA MET A 61 -1.19 -1.31 -7.65
C MET A 61 0.16 -1.67 -7.02
N ILE A 62 1.02 -2.33 -7.78
CA ILE A 62 2.33 -2.77 -7.31
C ILE A 62 3.38 -1.99 -8.10
N GLY A 63 4.18 -1.21 -7.39
CA GLY A 63 5.37 -0.55 -7.92
C GLY A 63 6.60 -1.46 -7.82
N ASP A 64 7.65 -1.09 -8.55
CA ASP A 64 8.91 -1.82 -8.56
C ASP A 64 9.77 -1.43 -7.35
N MET A 65 10.50 -0.31 -7.41
CA MET A 65 11.27 0.25 -6.29
C MET A 65 10.82 1.66 -5.89
N PRO A 66 11.15 2.12 -4.67
CA PRO A 66 10.95 3.51 -4.26
C PRO A 66 11.75 4.49 -5.12
N TYR A 67 11.24 5.71 -5.27
CA TYR A 67 11.97 6.73 -6.02
C TYR A 67 13.38 6.98 -5.45
N LYS A 68 14.36 7.13 -6.33
CA LYS A 68 15.77 7.35 -5.95
C LYS A 68 16.04 8.78 -5.49
N ASN A 69 15.31 9.75 -6.04
CA ASN A 69 15.45 11.16 -5.68
C ASN A 69 14.76 11.40 -4.34
N THR A 70 15.48 12.03 -3.41
CA THR A 70 15.00 12.23 -2.04
C THR A 70 13.76 13.09 -1.93
N ARG A 71 13.53 14.01 -2.88
CA ARG A 71 12.31 14.82 -2.95
C ARG A 71 11.08 14.00 -3.32
N ASP A 72 11.31 12.89 -4.03
CA ASP A 72 10.24 12.06 -4.57
C ASP A 72 9.88 10.87 -3.68
N ILE A 73 10.74 10.52 -2.71
CA ILE A 73 10.51 9.39 -1.79
C ILE A 73 9.17 9.56 -1.05
N SER A 74 8.41 8.47 -1.01
CA SER A 74 7.15 8.36 -0.29
C SER A 74 7.01 6.96 0.31
N ASP A 75 6.12 6.82 1.28
CA ASP A 75 5.67 5.56 1.87
C ASP A 75 4.59 4.84 1.05
N ILE A 76 4.30 5.36 -0.15
CA ILE A 76 3.26 4.90 -1.08
C ILE A 76 3.91 4.73 -2.45
N ALA A 77 3.81 3.54 -3.06
CA ALA A 77 4.35 3.35 -4.41
C ALA A 77 3.71 4.33 -5.41
N PHE A 78 4.52 4.84 -6.35
CA PHE A 78 4.21 5.94 -7.29
C PHE A 78 3.86 7.30 -6.67
N GLY A 79 3.51 7.36 -5.37
CA GLY A 79 3.28 8.61 -4.67
C GLY A 79 4.56 9.41 -4.48
N THR A 80 4.44 10.74 -4.43
CA THR A 80 5.53 11.67 -4.17
C THR A 80 5.04 12.83 -3.32
N ARG A 81 5.94 13.44 -2.53
CA ARG A 81 5.69 14.71 -1.83
C ARG A 81 6.17 15.91 -2.62
N ASN A 82 6.80 15.69 -3.76
CA ASN A 82 7.30 16.72 -4.65
C ASN A 82 6.14 17.37 -5.42
N CYS A 83 6.13 18.70 -5.48
CA CYS A 83 5.16 19.46 -6.28
C CYS A 83 5.38 19.26 -7.79
N ASP A 84 6.61 18.97 -8.20
CA ASP A 84 6.98 18.64 -9.58
C ASP A 84 7.17 17.11 -9.67
N PRO A 85 6.13 16.34 -10.00
CA PRO A 85 6.16 14.89 -9.85
C PRO A 85 7.10 14.20 -10.85
N PRO A 86 7.57 12.97 -10.55
CA PRO A 86 8.32 12.17 -11.50
C PRO A 86 7.53 11.87 -12.79
N LEU A 87 8.21 11.82 -13.94
CA LEU A 87 7.63 11.53 -15.26
C LEU A 87 6.74 10.27 -15.28
N LEU A 88 7.08 9.26 -14.47
CA LEU A 88 6.28 8.04 -14.33
C LEU A 88 4.87 8.35 -13.79
N LEU A 89 4.79 9.17 -12.75
CA LEU A 89 3.52 9.55 -12.14
C LEU A 89 2.71 10.45 -13.08
N GLU A 90 3.37 11.38 -13.79
CA GLU A 90 2.73 12.19 -14.83
C GLU A 90 2.13 11.31 -15.94
N SER A 91 2.87 10.30 -16.40
CA SER A 91 2.41 9.36 -17.42
C SER A 91 1.24 8.51 -16.93
N LEU A 92 1.26 8.09 -15.65
CA LEU A 92 0.14 7.38 -15.03
C LEU A 92 -1.11 8.26 -14.98
N TYR A 93 -1.00 9.53 -14.57
CA TYR A 93 -2.13 10.45 -14.55
C TYR A 93 -2.69 10.68 -15.95
N LYS A 94 -1.85 10.91 -16.94
CA LYS A 94 -2.29 11.08 -18.33
C LYS A 94 -3.06 9.85 -18.83
N ASN A 95 -2.51 8.65 -18.62
CA ASN A 95 -3.18 7.41 -19.03
C ASN A 95 -4.52 7.20 -18.30
N LEU A 96 -4.58 7.55 -17.01
CA LEU A 96 -5.82 7.52 -16.23
C LEU A 96 -6.85 8.51 -16.80
N GLU A 97 -6.46 9.76 -17.05
CA GLU A 97 -7.33 10.78 -17.64
C GLU A 97 -7.87 10.35 -19.00
N ASP A 98 -7.01 9.85 -19.89
CA ASP A 98 -7.41 9.36 -21.21
C ASP A 98 -8.40 8.18 -21.08
N THR A 99 -8.14 7.26 -20.15
CA THR A 99 -9.02 6.09 -19.92
C THR A 99 -10.38 6.48 -19.32
N VAL A 100 -10.39 7.47 -18.42
CA VAL A 100 -11.62 7.97 -17.77
C VAL A 100 -12.39 8.89 -18.71
N ALA A 101 -11.73 9.67 -19.56
CA ALA A 101 -12.40 10.46 -20.59
C ALA A 101 -13.14 9.54 -21.57
N LEU A 102 -12.58 8.36 -21.87
CA LEU A 102 -13.19 7.34 -22.72
C LEU A 102 -14.28 6.53 -22.00
N SER A 103 -14.20 6.38 -20.67
CA SER A 103 -15.20 5.66 -19.87
C SER A 103 -15.98 6.63 -18.99
N LYS A 104 -17.23 6.95 -19.34
CA LYS A 104 -18.13 7.89 -18.60
C LYS A 104 -18.50 7.44 -17.16
N THR A 105 -17.60 6.84 -16.41
CA THR A 105 -17.84 6.18 -15.13
C THR A 105 -16.94 6.81 -14.06
N LYS A 106 -17.53 7.19 -12.93
CA LYS A 106 -16.81 7.67 -11.74
C LYS A 106 -15.95 6.54 -11.15
N LEU A 107 -14.64 6.70 -11.12
CA LEU A 107 -13.77 5.83 -10.34
C LEU A 107 -13.83 6.22 -8.86
N PHE A 108 -14.37 5.33 -8.04
CA PHE A 108 -14.38 5.43 -6.58
C PHE A 108 -13.25 4.61 -5.95
N ASN A 109 -12.34 5.35 -5.32
CA ASN A 109 -11.62 5.04 -4.07
C ASN A 109 -10.48 4.00 -4.05
N ILE A 110 -9.37 4.53 -3.54
CA ILE A 110 -8.23 3.96 -2.79
C ILE A 110 -7.56 2.75 -3.43
N ILE A 111 -6.38 3.05 -3.98
CA ILE A 111 -5.41 2.11 -4.51
C ILE A 111 -4.40 1.82 -3.40
N LEU A 112 -4.23 0.55 -3.04
CA LEU A 112 -3.10 0.14 -2.20
C LEU A 112 -1.85 0.05 -3.09
N PHE A 113 -0.80 0.75 -2.71
CA PHE A 113 0.45 0.78 -3.45
C PHE A 113 1.55 0.03 -2.70
N LEU A 114 2.03 -1.09 -3.25
CA LEU A 114 3.08 -1.92 -2.65
C LEU A 114 4.33 -1.96 -3.52
N TYR A 115 5.52 -2.02 -2.93
CA TYR A 115 6.75 -2.30 -3.67
C TYR A 115 6.93 -3.81 -3.85
N LYS A 116 7.58 -4.22 -4.94
CA LYS A 116 7.96 -5.60 -5.21
C LYS A 116 9.42 -5.81 -4.77
N ASP A 117 9.67 -6.90 -4.05
CA ASP A 117 11.01 -7.34 -3.64
C ASP A 117 11.93 -7.65 -4.83
#